data_AF-A0A067PWK3-F1
#
_entry.id   AF-A0A067PWK3-F1
#
_cell.length_a   1.000
_cell.length_b   1.000
_cell.length_c   1.000
_cell.angle_alpha   90.00
_cell.angle_beta   90.00
_cell.angle_gamma   90.00
#
_symmetry.space_group_name_H-M   'P 1'
#
loop_
_entity.id
_entity.type
_entity.pdbx_description
1 polymer ?
#
loop_
_entity_poly.entity_id
_entity_poly.type
_entity_poly.pdbx_seq_one_letter_code
_entity_poly.pdbx_strand_id
1 'polypeptide(L)'
;MNWYDIPGKLVINADQTGVYVILSNNKTYENKGAKQVDITGKDEKHTYTLMVATSCAGDILPMQQVWSGKTLGSLPLKTSPMYNDVIECGFQFAFASSVKQTSHFLTLKNMKEWMEKIYALYVKQIIADDPSLQVDPKPAGGSQPEVNSEARLLPCPYL
;
A
#
# COMPACT_ATOMS: atom_id res chain seq x y z
N MET A 1 -22.02 -24.71 -15.47
CA MET A 1 -20.79 -24.00 -15.02
C MET A 1 -20.57 -22.90 -16.04
N ASN A 2 -20.75 -21.65 -15.64
CA ASN A 2 -20.58 -20.52 -16.54
C ASN A 2 -19.12 -20.09 -16.48
N TRP A 3 -18.44 -20.09 -17.63
CA TRP A 3 -17.07 -19.64 -17.75
C TRP A 3 -17.07 -18.19 -18.23
N TYR A 4 -16.29 -17.35 -17.56
CA TYR A 4 -16.07 -15.96 -17.94
C TYR A 4 -14.62 -15.83 -18.39
N ASP A 5 -14.41 -15.17 -19.53
CA ASP A 5 -13.07 -14.85 -20.03
C ASP A 5 -12.59 -13.57 -19.36
N ILE A 6 -11.91 -13.71 -18.22
CA ILE A 6 -11.37 -12.58 -17.46
C ILE A 6 -9.93 -12.34 -17.90
N PRO A 7 -9.60 -11.14 -18.41
CA PRO A 7 -8.23 -10.81 -18.79
C PRO A 7 -7.27 -11.00 -17.63
N GLY A 8 -6.08 -11.57 -17.88
CA GLY A 8 -5.07 -11.81 -16.84
C GLY A 8 -4.66 -10.53 -16.09
N LYS A 9 -4.71 -9.36 -16.74
CA LYS A 9 -4.45 -8.05 -16.12
C LYS A 9 -5.44 -7.72 -14.99
N LEU A 10 -6.65 -8.29 -15.00
CA LEU A 10 -7.69 -8.10 -13.99
C LEU A 10 -7.74 -9.24 -12.96
N VAL A 11 -6.96 -10.30 -13.15
CA VAL A 11 -6.77 -11.34 -12.14
C VAL A 11 -5.65 -10.91 -11.22
N ILE A 12 -6.02 -10.30 -10.08
CA ILE A 12 -5.08 -9.70 -9.13
C ILE A 12 -4.99 -10.58 -7.89
N ASN A 13 -3.78 -11.00 -7.55
CA ASN A 13 -3.48 -11.65 -6.28
C ASN A 13 -2.87 -10.64 -5.32
N ALA A 14 -3.31 -10.64 -4.07
CA ALA A 14 -2.87 -9.69 -3.07
C ALA A 14 -2.65 -10.39 -1.73
N ASP A 15 -1.54 -10.07 -1.06
CA ASP A 15 -1.18 -10.65 0.23
C ASP A 15 -0.46 -9.64 1.11
N GLN A 16 -0.41 -9.92 2.41
CA GLN A 16 0.26 -9.09 3.41
C GLN A 16 1.51 -9.79 3.96
N THR A 17 2.59 -9.04 4.15
CA THR A 17 3.82 -9.55 4.76
C THR A 17 4.35 -8.60 5.83
N GLY A 18 4.82 -9.16 6.95
CA GLY A 18 5.47 -8.38 8.01
C GLY A 18 6.93 -8.12 7.66
N VAL A 19 7.35 -6.86 7.65
CA VAL A 19 8.72 -6.45 7.37
C VAL A 19 9.38 -5.93 8.64
N TYR A 20 10.53 -6.51 8.97
CA TYR A 20 11.36 -6.08 10.10
C TYR A 20 12.31 -4.96 9.68
N VAL A 21 12.26 -3.84 10.39
CA VAL A 21 13.21 -2.73 10.26
C VAL A 21 14.29 -2.92 11.32
N ILE A 22 15.45 -3.38 10.88
CA ILE A 22 16.61 -3.61 11.76
C ILE A 22 17.59 -2.48 11.53
N LEU A 23 17.87 -1.71 12.59
CA LEU A 23 18.95 -0.74 12.57
C LEU A 23 20.27 -1.50 12.72
N SER A 24 21.16 -1.38 11.73
CA SER A 24 22.48 -2.02 11.74
C SER A 24 23.56 -1.18 12.44
N ASN A 25 23.18 -0.09 13.11
CA ASN A 25 24.13 0.80 13.76
C ASN A 25 24.49 0.32 15.18
N ASN A 26 25.72 0.61 15.61
CA ASN A 26 26.17 0.35 17.00
C ASN A 26 25.82 1.53 17.94
N LYS A 27 24.74 2.26 17.65
CA LYS A 27 24.33 3.46 18.40
C LYS A 27 22.87 3.34 18.79
N THR A 28 22.57 3.56 20.05
CA THR A 28 21.20 3.53 20.59
C THR A 28 20.87 4.87 21.22
N TYR A 29 19.58 5.14 21.43
CA TYR A 29 19.10 6.34 22.13
C TYR A 29 19.00 6.15 23.66
N GLU A 30 19.68 5.15 24.21
CA GLU A 30 19.63 4.86 25.65
C GLU A 30 20.47 5.85 26.47
N ASN A 31 20.18 5.92 27.77
CA ASN A 31 20.89 6.81 28.69
C ASN A 31 22.39 6.51 28.72
N LYS A 32 23.21 7.58 28.66
CA LYS A 32 24.66 7.48 28.68
C LYS A 32 25.13 6.83 30.00
N GLY A 33 25.83 5.70 29.91
CA GLY A 33 26.31 4.93 31.06
C GLY A 33 25.40 3.77 31.48
N ALA A 34 24.31 3.50 30.76
CA ALA A 34 23.52 2.30 30.94
C ALA A 34 24.37 1.03 30.69
N LYS A 35 24.32 0.08 31.65
CA LYS A 35 25.05 -1.20 31.55
C LYS A 35 24.30 -2.24 30.71
N GLN A 36 22.98 -2.11 30.66
CA GLN A 36 22.10 -2.89 29.81
C GLN A 36 21.41 -1.91 28.87
N VAL A 37 21.62 -2.10 27.58
CA VAL A 37 21.08 -1.27 26.51
C VAL A 37 20.21 -2.18 25.67
N ASP A 38 18.92 -1.86 25.56
CA ASP A 38 18.07 -2.55 24.60
C ASP A 38 18.58 -2.23 23.19
N ILE A 39 18.90 -3.30 22.47
CA ILE A 39 19.37 -3.21 21.08
C ILE A 39 18.16 -3.44 20.19
N THR A 40 17.92 -2.52 19.25
CA THR A 40 16.92 -2.66 18.19
C THR A 40 17.13 -3.99 17.47
N GLY A 41 16.12 -4.87 17.48
CA GLY A 41 16.21 -6.23 16.91
C GLY A 41 16.43 -7.37 17.91
N LYS A 42 16.74 -7.10 19.19
CA LYS A 42 16.72 -8.13 20.25
C LYS A 42 15.43 -8.10 21.09
N ASP A 43 15.00 -6.92 21.53
CA ASP A 43 13.77 -6.77 22.34
C ASP A 43 12.70 -5.87 21.66
N GLU A 44 13.11 -4.75 21.04
CA GLU A 44 12.19 -3.89 20.28
C GLU A 44 12.17 -4.27 18.78
N LYS A 45 11.02 -4.81 18.33
CA LYS A 45 10.76 -5.16 16.94
C LYS A 45 10.03 -4.00 16.26
N HIS A 46 10.77 -3.13 15.57
CA HIS A 46 10.14 -2.21 14.62
C HIS A 46 9.73 -2.97 13.38
N THR A 47 8.42 -3.11 13.21
CA THR A 47 7.82 -3.85 12.11
C THR A 47 6.68 -3.07 11.50
N TYR A 48 6.59 -3.11 10.18
CA TYR A 48 5.40 -2.67 9.46
C TYR A 48 4.86 -3.83 8.64
N THR A 49 3.58 -3.77 8.29
CA THR A 49 2.99 -4.71 7.34
C THR A 49 2.99 -4.10 5.96
N LEU A 50 3.50 -4.82 4.96
CA LEU A 50 3.44 -4.44 3.56
C LEU A 50 2.30 -5.20 2.88
N MET A 51 1.37 -4.45 2.29
CA MET A 51 0.36 -5.00 1.37
C MET A 51 0.95 -5.02 -0.03
N VAL A 52 1.09 -6.20 -0.61
CA VAL A 52 1.64 -6.43 -1.95
C VAL A 52 0.56 -7.01 -2.83
N ALA A 53 0.50 -6.58 -4.08
CA ALA A 53 -0.39 -7.18 -5.07
C ALA A 53 0.24 -7.24 -6.45
N THR A 54 -0.13 -8.29 -7.18
CA THR A 54 0.37 -8.57 -8.53
C THR A 54 -0.78 -9.01 -9.43
N SER A 55 -0.73 -8.62 -10.70
CA SER A 55 -1.64 -9.14 -11.73
C SER A 55 -1.11 -10.45 -12.31
N CYS A 56 -1.98 -11.28 -12.89
CA CYS A 56 -1.57 -12.48 -13.61
C CYS A 56 -0.80 -12.14 -14.91
N ALA A 57 -0.89 -10.90 -15.39
CA ALA A 57 -0.07 -10.39 -16.49
C ALA A 57 1.34 -9.96 -16.07
N GLY A 58 1.66 -10.01 -14.76
CA GLY A 58 2.99 -9.69 -14.22
C GLY A 58 3.14 -8.26 -13.71
N ASP A 59 2.07 -7.47 -13.67
CA ASP A 59 2.11 -6.10 -13.14
C ASP A 59 2.23 -6.12 -11.62
N ILE A 60 3.06 -5.24 -11.06
CA ILE A 60 3.12 -5.01 -9.61
C ILE A 60 2.33 -3.74 -9.30
N LEU A 61 1.31 -3.86 -8.45
CA LEU A 61 0.53 -2.71 -8.01
C LEU A 61 1.31 -1.94 -6.92
N PRO A 62 1.11 -0.61 -6.80
CA PRO A 62 1.73 0.15 -5.72
C PRO A 62 1.41 -0.42 -4.34
N MET A 63 2.44 -0.49 -3.51
CA MET A 63 2.35 -1.12 -2.19
C MET A 63 1.82 -0.16 -1.13
N GLN A 64 1.14 -0.70 -0.13
CA GLN A 64 0.76 0.03 1.07
C GLN A 64 1.60 -0.47 2.26
N GLN A 65 2.31 0.44 2.91
CA GLN A 65 3.05 0.20 4.14
C GLN A 65 2.21 0.64 5.34
N VAL A 66 1.86 -0.31 6.19
CA VAL A 66 1.04 -0.11 7.39
C VAL A 66 1.91 -0.19 8.65
N TRP A 67 2.05 0.95 9.31
CA TRP A 67 2.83 1.11 10.54
C TRP A 67 1.94 0.97 11.78
N SER A 68 2.51 0.50 12.89
CA SER A 68 1.83 0.54 14.19
C SER A 68 1.62 1.99 14.65
N GLY A 69 0.47 2.29 15.26
CA GLY A 69 0.17 3.62 15.79
C GLY A 69 -1.19 4.17 15.36
N LYS A 70 -1.42 5.44 15.66
CA LYS A 70 -2.72 6.13 15.48
C LYS A 70 -2.64 7.51 14.82
N THR A 71 -1.43 8.02 14.59
CA THR A 71 -1.22 9.39 14.10
C THR A 71 -0.23 9.42 12.96
N LEU A 72 -0.15 10.55 12.26
CA LEU A 72 0.85 10.76 11.21
C LEU A 72 2.29 10.69 11.73
N GLY A 73 2.51 10.91 13.03
CA GLY A 73 3.83 10.77 13.65
C GLY A 73 4.35 9.34 13.70
N SER A 74 3.49 8.34 13.40
CA SER A 74 3.90 6.93 13.28
C SER A 74 4.37 6.55 11.87
N LEU A 75 4.28 7.48 10.91
CA LEU A 75 4.68 7.26 9.52
C LEU A 75 6.06 7.84 9.25
N PRO A 76 6.72 7.43 8.15
CA PRO A 76 7.91 8.11 7.66
C PRO A 76 7.68 9.62 7.50
N LEU A 77 8.68 10.42 7.85
CA LEU A 77 8.61 11.87 7.74
C LEU A 77 8.48 12.29 6.28
N LYS A 78 7.62 13.27 6.01
CA LYS A 78 7.42 13.84 4.66
C LYS A 78 8.68 14.50 4.08
N THR A 79 9.61 14.89 4.95
CA THR A 79 10.90 15.47 4.60
C THR A 79 11.99 14.42 4.37
N SER A 80 11.67 13.13 4.51
CA SER A 80 12.64 12.06 4.25
C SER A 80 13.03 12.06 2.78
N PRO A 81 14.29 11.71 2.45
CA PRO A 81 14.69 11.49 1.08
C PRO A 81 13.73 10.52 0.37
N MET A 82 13.40 10.81 -0.89
CA MET A 82 12.51 10.00 -1.75
C MET A 82 11.05 9.88 -1.29
N TYR A 83 10.61 10.60 -0.25
CA TYR A 83 9.21 10.54 0.19
C TYR A 83 8.25 10.93 -0.95
N ASN A 84 8.55 12.01 -1.66
CA ASN A 84 7.71 12.48 -2.77
C ASN A 84 7.70 11.48 -3.93
N ASP A 85 8.85 10.96 -4.34
CA ASP A 85 8.97 9.95 -5.41
C ASP A 85 8.08 8.73 -5.13
N VAL A 86 8.06 8.27 -3.87
CA VAL A 86 7.24 7.14 -3.44
C VAL A 86 5.74 7.47 -3.56
N ILE A 87 5.33 8.66 -3.14
CA ILE A 87 3.92 9.10 -3.26
C ILE A 87 3.52 9.29 -4.74
N GLU A 88 4.40 9.82 -5.57
CA GLU A 88 4.19 10.00 -7.02
C GLU A 88 4.07 8.66 -7.75
N CYS A 89 4.81 7.64 -7.32
CA CYS A 89 4.65 6.26 -7.78
C CYS A 89 3.35 5.58 -7.27
N GLY A 90 2.52 6.28 -6.49
CA GLY A 90 1.24 5.77 -5.97
C GLY A 90 1.35 4.86 -4.74
N PHE A 91 2.55 4.69 -4.16
CA PHE A 91 2.70 3.96 -2.91
C PHE A 91 2.04 4.71 -1.75
N GLN A 92 1.69 3.97 -0.70
CA GLN A 92 0.99 4.55 0.44
C GLN A 92 1.63 4.22 1.77
N PHE A 93 1.72 5.23 2.62
CA PHE A 93 1.99 5.07 4.04
C PHE A 93 0.68 5.21 4.82
N ALA A 94 0.35 4.20 5.60
CA ALA A 94 -0.81 4.20 6.48
C ALA A 94 -0.41 3.72 7.87
N PHE A 95 -1.19 4.07 8.88
CA PHE A 95 -1.06 3.50 10.23
C PHE A 95 -2.25 2.59 10.50
N ALA A 96 -2.03 1.53 11.26
CA ALA A 96 -3.03 0.49 11.52
C ALA A 96 -4.26 1.06 12.24
N SER A 97 -4.07 2.03 13.14
CA SER A 97 -5.13 2.57 14.00
C SER A 97 -5.84 1.49 14.82
N SER A 98 -5.11 0.43 15.18
CA SER A 98 -5.64 -0.69 15.96
C SER A 98 -5.88 -0.31 17.43
N VAL A 99 -6.76 -1.07 18.09
CA VAL A 99 -6.96 -0.98 19.55
C VAL A 99 -5.65 -1.25 20.29
N LYS A 100 -4.90 -2.27 19.84
CA LYS A 100 -3.54 -2.53 20.32
C LYS A 100 -2.57 -1.63 19.56
N GLN A 101 -2.02 -0.63 20.24
CA GLN A 101 -1.16 0.39 19.62
C GLN A 101 0.12 -0.18 18.99
N THR A 102 0.59 -1.33 19.47
CA THR A 102 1.76 -2.05 18.94
C THR A 102 1.44 -2.95 17.75
N SER A 103 0.16 -3.10 17.39
CA SER A 103 -0.24 -3.87 16.21
C SER A 103 0.03 -3.06 14.95
N HIS A 104 0.78 -3.67 14.04
CA HIS A 104 1.06 -3.17 12.69
C HIS A 104 0.28 -3.93 11.61
N PHE A 105 -0.54 -4.92 11.99
CA PHE A 105 -1.40 -5.65 11.05
C PHE A 105 -2.40 -4.74 10.35
N LEU A 106 -2.71 -5.07 9.09
CA LEU A 106 -3.78 -4.40 8.34
C LEU A 106 -5.10 -4.55 9.09
N THR A 107 -5.82 -3.44 9.21
CA THR A 107 -7.20 -3.42 9.70
C THR A 107 -8.17 -3.27 8.54
N LEU A 108 -9.47 -3.45 8.81
CA LEU A 108 -10.53 -3.18 7.82
C LEU A 108 -10.44 -1.75 7.24
N LYS A 109 -9.99 -0.77 8.04
CA LYS A 109 -9.75 0.60 7.57
C LYS A 109 -8.69 0.62 6.47
N ASN A 110 -7.53 0.00 6.72
CA ASN A 110 -6.42 -0.01 5.78
C ASN A 110 -6.78 -0.77 4.50
N MET A 111 -7.50 -1.90 4.63
CA MET A 111 -7.99 -2.66 3.48
C MET A 111 -8.95 -1.83 2.61
N LYS A 112 -9.87 -1.07 3.20
CA LYS A 112 -10.74 -0.16 2.44
C LYS A 112 -9.92 0.91 1.71
N GLU A 113 -8.98 1.54 2.41
CA GLU A 113 -8.09 2.55 1.82
C GLU A 113 -7.28 1.97 0.65
N TRP A 114 -6.76 0.75 0.79
CA TRP A 114 -6.03 0.05 -0.27
C TRP A 114 -6.94 -0.28 -1.47
N MET A 115 -8.15 -0.80 -1.21
CA MET A 115 -9.13 -1.11 -2.25
C MET A 115 -9.51 0.12 -3.07
N GLU A 116 -9.76 1.25 -2.41
CA GLU A 116 -10.21 2.48 -3.08
C GLU A 116 -9.08 3.18 -3.83
N LYS A 117 -7.89 3.24 -3.23
CA LYS A 117 -6.82 4.10 -3.72
C LYS A 117 -5.75 3.39 -4.54
N ILE A 118 -5.70 2.06 -4.52
CA ILE A 118 -4.73 1.27 -5.29
C ILE A 118 -5.48 0.33 -6.24
N TYR A 119 -6.24 -0.62 -5.69
CA TYR A 119 -6.90 -1.65 -6.50
C TYR A 119 -7.90 -1.06 -7.51
N ALA A 120 -8.82 -0.20 -7.05
CA ALA A 120 -9.84 0.36 -7.91
C ALA A 120 -9.26 1.30 -8.97
N LEU A 121 -8.19 2.04 -8.67
CA LEU A 121 -7.50 2.89 -9.65
C LEU A 121 -6.81 2.03 -10.72
N TYR A 122 -6.14 0.95 -10.32
CA TYR A 122 -5.52 0.02 -11.25
C TYR A 122 -6.56 -0.61 -12.19
N VAL A 123 -7.66 -1.15 -11.65
CA VAL A 123 -8.72 -1.74 -12.47
C VAL A 123 -9.32 -0.71 -13.45
N LYS A 124 -9.60 0.51 -12.98
CA LYS A 124 -10.10 1.59 -13.84
C LYS A 124 -9.12 1.93 -14.96
N GLN A 125 -7.83 2.00 -14.66
CA GLN A 125 -6.79 2.29 -15.65
C GLN A 125 -6.73 1.19 -16.71
N ILE A 126 -6.73 -0.08 -16.30
CA ILE A 126 -6.73 -1.21 -17.24
C ILE A 126 -7.95 -1.19 -18.16
N ILE A 127 -9.14 -0.91 -17.63
CA ILE A 127 -10.38 -0.81 -18.43
C ILE A 127 -10.33 0.41 -19.38
N ALA A 128 -9.77 1.52 -18.94
CA ALA A 128 -9.66 2.73 -19.77
C ALA A 128 -8.64 2.55 -20.91
N ASP A 129 -7.52 1.87 -20.63
CA ASP A 129 -6.45 1.64 -21.60
C ASP A 129 -6.76 0.52 -22.60
N ASP A 130 -7.70 -0.38 -22.28
CA ASP A 130 -8.12 -1.47 -23.14
C ASP A 130 -9.57 -1.30 -23.60
N PRO A 131 -9.80 -0.73 -24.81
CA PRO A 131 -11.14 -0.53 -25.36
C PRO A 131 -11.97 -1.82 -25.47
N SER A 132 -11.33 -3.00 -25.53
CA SER A 132 -12.04 -4.28 -25.59
C SER A 132 -12.71 -4.67 -24.28
N LEU A 133 -12.34 -4.02 -23.17
CA LEU A 133 -12.89 -4.25 -21.83
C LEU A 133 -13.97 -3.25 -21.44
N GLN A 134 -14.30 -2.31 -22.33
CA GLN A 134 -15.39 -1.38 -22.07
C GLN A 134 -16.71 -2.14 -22.01
N VAL A 135 -17.40 -1.99 -20.88
CA VAL A 135 -18.72 -2.57 -20.69
C VAL A 135 -19.69 -1.90 -21.66
N ASP A 136 -20.53 -2.70 -22.33
CA ASP A 136 -21.66 -2.19 -23.10
C ASP A 136 -22.41 -1.11 -22.29
N PRO A 137 -22.87 -0.01 -22.92
CA PRO A 137 -23.49 1.08 -22.19
C PRO A 137 -24.66 0.55 -21.34
N LYS A 138 -24.57 0.80 -20.03
CA LYS A 138 -25.64 0.50 -19.08
C LYS A 138 -26.95 1.12 -19.60
N PRO A 139 -28.09 0.40 -19.57
CA PRO A 139 -29.37 0.99 -19.97
C PRO A 139 -29.60 2.30 -19.19
N ALA A 140 -29.99 3.33 -19.93
CA ALA A 140 -30.07 4.73 -19.49
C ALA A 140 -30.80 4.86 -18.14
N GLY A 141 -30.09 5.24 -17.07
CA GLY A 141 -30.74 5.45 -15.77
C GLY A 141 -29.87 5.70 -14.54
N GLY A 142 -28.53 5.76 -14.65
CA GLY A 142 -27.66 6.06 -13.52
C GLY A 142 -26.66 7.15 -13.85
N SER A 143 -26.70 8.26 -13.13
CA SER A 143 -25.70 9.34 -13.22
C SER A 143 -24.30 8.81 -12.88
N GLN A 144 -23.33 9.10 -13.75
CA GLN A 144 -21.92 8.84 -13.47
C GLN A 144 -21.39 9.87 -12.45
N PRO A 145 -20.59 9.47 -11.44
CA PRO A 145 -19.80 10.42 -10.68
C PRO A 145 -18.69 10.98 -11.57
N GLU A 146 -18.48 12.30 -11.52
CA GLU A 146 -17.38 12.99 -12.22
C GLU A 146 -16.03 12.33 -11.88
N VAL A 147 -15.30 11.96 -12.93
CA VAL A 147 -13.98 11.32 -12.84
C VAL A 147 -12.92 12.40 -12.97
N ASN A 148 -12.12 12.57 -11.92
CA ASN A 148 -10.90 13.37 -11.99
C ASN A 148 -9.84 12.58 -12.80
N SER A 149 -9.50 13.08 -13.99
CA SER A 149 -8.62 12.44 -14.97
C SER A 149 -7.12 12.47 -14.63
N GLU A 150 -6.74 13.04 -13.48
CA GLU A 150 -5.32 13.30 -13.15
C GLU A 150 -4.64 12.18 -12.35
N ALA A 151 -5.37 11.20 -11.82
CA ALA A 151 -4.77 10.12 -11.01
C ALA A 151 -4.41 8.89 -11.86
N ARG A 152 -3.31 8.97 -12.62
CA ARG A 152 -2.72 7.80 -13.30
C ARG A 152 -1.75 7.10 -12.37
N LEU A 153 -1.89 5.78 -12.21
CA LEU A 153 -0.81 4.97 -11.63
C LEU A 153 0.30 4.93 -12.69
N LEU A 154 1.27 5.82 -12.55
CA LEU A 154 2.44 5.81 -13.42
C LEU A 154 3.27 4.57 -13.08
N PRO A 155 3.85 3.89 -14.08
CA PRO A 155 4.85 2.87 -13.81
C PRO A 155 5.96 3.53 -13.01
N CYS A 156 6.23 3.00 -11.81
CA CYS A 156 7.30 3.53 -11.00
C CYS A 156 8.62 3.22 -11.72
N PRO A 157 9.45 4.22 -12.08
CA PRO A 157 10.66 3.99 -12.89
C PRO A 157 11.74 3.16 -12.17
N TYR A 158 11.48 2.78 -10.92
CA TYR A 158 12.35 2.01 -10.04
C TYR A 158 11.89 0.56 -9.84
N LEU A 159 10.80 0.13 -10.49
CA LEU A 159 10.29 -1.25 -10.53
C LEU A 159 10.34 -1.79 -11.97
#